data_AF-A0A419SDN2-F1
#
_entry.id   AF-A0A419SDN2-F1
#
_cell.length_a   1.000
_cell.length_b   1.000
_cell.length_c   1.000
_cell.angle_alpha   90.00
_cell.angle_beta   90.00
_cell.angle_gamma   90.00
#
_symmetry.space_group_name_H-M   'P 1'
#
loop_
_entity.id
_entity.type
_entity.pdbx_description
1 polymer ?
#
loop_
_entity_poly.entity_id
_entity_poly.type
_entity_poly.pdbx_seq_one_letter_code
_entity_poly.pdbx_strand_id
1 'polypeptide(L)'
;MKQIRWWLMALLLVVGLAGCGTQRTTNKQQTARQTTSTKKASPYVDRQLPTFYVHGFQGSAKSTNTLIAHAEQTAHAHKVLVATVSTSGQVTLTGHWNGRVRNPIIQVVFKNNLAQYDQQSAWLAKVITTVQQQHAFKKYNIVAHSAGCVASVNMLMTQQPTSFPKINKLVTIAGPFDGVVGEDDVANQNSFLASGQPKYLHAAYELLAAKRTNFPKNVQLLNIVGTLNDGSHSDSLVTNVSARSIKYLLRDRRVDYTEKDFYGAHAQHSQLHENAKVALAVDRYLWHR
;
A
#
# COMPACT_ATOMS: atom_id res chain seq x y z
N MET A 1 -13.77 -50.74 -58.41
CA MET A 1 -13.19 -52.00 -57.89
C MET A 1 -13.89 -52.34 -56.57
N LYS A 2 -14.59 -53.49 -56.53
CA LYS A 2 -15.23 -54.23 -55.39
C LYS A 2 -16.18 -53.40 -54.48
N GLN A 3 -17.53 -53.40 -54.55
CA GLN A 3 -18.62 -54.38 -54.80
C GLN A 3 -18.77 -55.55 -53.79
N ILE A 4 -20.05 -55.80 -53.42
CA ILE A 4 -20.72 -56.94 -52.72
C ILE A 4 -21.04 -56.67 -51.22
N ARG A 5 -22.28 -56.29 -50.84
CA ARG A 5 -23.57 -57.05 -50.63
C ARG A 5 -23.52 -57.93 -49.36
N TRP A 6 -24.51 -57.89 -48.44
CA TRP A 6 -25.77 -58.67 -48.50
C TRP A 6 -26.82 -58.15 -47.49
N TRP A 7 -28.09 -58.39 -47.84
CA TRP A 7 -29.33 -58.11 -47.09
C TRP A 7 -29.56 -59.07 -45.91
N LEU A 8 -30.43 -58.70 -44.96
CA LEU A 8 -31.53 -59.56 -44.48
C LEU A 8 -32.57 -58.77 -43.66
N MET A 9 -33.81 -58.82 -44.16
CA MET A 9 -35.04 -58.51 -43.45
C MET A 9 -35.28 -59.54 -42.33
N ALA A 10 -35.82 -59.10 -41.20
CA ALA A 10 -36.73 -59.90 -40.40
C ALA A 10 -37.82 -59.00 -39.83
N LEU A 11 -38.96 -59.02 -40.51
CA LEU A 11 -40.23 -58.46 -40.09
C LEU A 11 -40.89 -59.49 -39.17
N LEU A 12 -41.06 -59.17 -37.88
CA LEU A 12 -41.95 -59.93 -37.00
C LEU A 12 -42.99 -58.99 -36.42
N LEU A 13 -44.13 -59.00 -37.09
CA LEU A 13 -45.43 -58.57 -36.61
C LEU A 13 -45.87 -59.49 -35.47
N VAL A 14 -46.07 -58.93 -34.28
CA VAL A 14 -46.97 -59.50 -33.27
C VAL A 14 -48.06 -58.47 -33.01
N VAL A 15 -49.28 -58.86 -33.36
CA VAL A 15 -50.52 -58.13 -33.11
C VAL A 15 -51.09 -58.61 -31.77
N GLY A 16 -51.47 -57.63 -30.93
CA GLY A 16 -52.62 -57.70 -30.04
C GLY A 16 -52.38 -58.18 -28.61
N LEU A 17 -52.59 -57.29 -27.63
CA LEU A 17 -53.81 -57.31 -26.81
C LEU A 17 -53.89 -56.06 -25.91
N ALA A 18 -55.12 -55.62 -25.71
CA ALA A 18 -55.53 -54.38 -25.07
C ALA A 18 -55.24 -54.36 -23.56
N GLY A 19 -54.97 -53.16 -23.05
CA GLY A 19 -54.92 -52.86 -21.61
C GLY A 19 -55.12 -51.37 -21.38
N CYS A 20 -56.33 -50.99 -20.96
CA CYS A 20 -56.68 -49.65 -20.51
C CYS A 20 -55.75 -49.18 -19.38
N GLY A 21 -55.27 -47.93 -19.44
CA GLY A 21 -54.45 -47.37 -18.38
C GLY A 21 -54.11 -45.90 -18.59
N THR A 22 -55.05 -45.03 -18.22
CA THR A 22 -54.91 -43.65 -17.74
C THR A 22 -53.64 -42.87 -18.11
N GLN A 23 -53.80 -41.82 -18.92
CA GLN A 23 -52.81 -40.78 -19.12
C GLN A 23 -52.35 -40.20 -17.77
N ARG A 24 -51.14 -40.54 -17.34
CA ARG A 24 -50.39 -39.78 -16.34
C ARG A 24 -49.43 -38.85 -17.08
N THR A 25 -49.78 -37.58 -17.13
CA THR A 25 -48.86 -36.47 -17.41
C THR A 25 -47.75 -36.50 -16.36
N THR A 26 -46.61 -37.10 -16.69
CA THR A 26 -45.38 -36.92 -15.91
C THR A 26 -44.81 -35.54 -16.20
N ASN A 27 -45.17 -34.57 -15.36
CA ASN A 27 -44.42 -33.32 -15.20
C ASN A 27 -42.98 -33.68 -14.82
N LYS A 28 -42.05 -33.57 -15.77
CA LYS A 28 -40.62 -33.47 -15.45
C LYS A 28 -40.40 -32.13 -14.74
N GLN A 29 -40.54 -32.13 -13.41
CA GLN A 29 -39.96 -31.08 -12.59
C GLN A 29 -38.44 -31.13 -12.78
N GLN A 30 -37.93 -30.27 -13.65
CA GLN A 30 -36.53 -29.88 -13.64
C GLN A 30 -36.29 -29.19 -12.29
N THR A 31 -35.77 -29.94 -11.32
CA THR A 31 -35.19 -29.38 -10.12
C THR A 31 -33.94 -28.61 -10.56
N ALA A 32 -34.10 -27.31 -10.84
CA ALA A 32 -32.99 -26.42 -11.03
C ALA A 32 -32.16 -26.43 -9.74
N ARG A 33 -31.02 -27.13 -9.75
CA ARG A 33 -29.97 -26.95 -8.74
C ARG A 33 -29.57 -25.48 -8.81
N GLN A 34 -30.08 -24.67 -7.89
CA GLN A 34 -29.49 -23.39 -7.56
C GLN A 34 -28.09 -23.67 -7.04
N THR A 35 -27.11 -23.64 -7.94
CA THR A 35 -25.72 -23.41 -7.55
C THR A 35 -25.67 -21.99 -6.99
N THR A 36 -25.81 -21.87 -5.67
CA THR A 36 -25.37 -20.71 -4.93
C THR A 36 -23.88 -20.57 -5.19
N SER A 37 -23.50 -19.75 -6.18
CA SER A 37 -22.14 -19.30 -6.33
C SER A 37 -21.84 -18.42 -5.11
N THR A 38 -21.29 -19.04 -4.06
CA THR A 38 -20.68 -18.29 -2.96
C THR A 38 -19.52 -17.52 -3.58
N LYS A 39 -19.76 -16.25 -3.95
CA LYS A 39 -18.71 -15.31 -4.36
C LYS A 39 -17.63 -15.39 -3.29
N LYS A 40 -16.46 -15.94 -3.65
CA LYS A 40 -15.30 -15.99 -2.76
C LYS A 40 -15.06 -14.58 -2.24
N ALA A 41 -15.18 -14.38 -0.92
CA ALA A 41 -15.01 -13.08 -0.31
C ALA A 41 -13.64 -12.51 -0.70
N SER A 42 -13.58 -11.25 -1.11
CA SER A 42 -12.32 -10.60 -1.46
C SER A 42 -11.35 -10.75 -0.29
N PRO A 43 -10.08 -11.14 -0.53
CA PRO A 43 -9.08 -11.26 0.52
C PRO A 43 -8.70 -9.89 1.11
N TYR A 44 -9.22 -8.79 0.57
CA TYR A 44 -8.96 -7.44 1.02
C TYR A 44 -10.14 -6.87 1.84
N VAL A 45 -9.82 -5.99 2.78
CA VAL A 45 -10.80 -5.24 3.58
C VAL A 45 -11.46 -4.17 2.73
N ASP A 46 -12.71 -3.90 3.07
CA ASP A 46 -13.50 -2.80 2.53
C ASP A 46 -13.71 -1.78 3.65
N ARG A 47 -13.00 -0.65 3.57
CA ARG A 47 -13.08 0.43 4.56
C ARG A 47 -13.01 1.77 3.83
N GLN A 48 -13.73 2.76 4.34
CA GLN A 48 -13.64 4.16 3.88
C GLN A 48 -12.46 4.89 4.54
N LEU A 49 -11.36 4.18 4.79
CA LEU A 49 -10.18 4.68 5.49
C LEU A 49 -9.19 5.26 4.48
N PRO A 50 -8.96 6.59 4.43
CA PRO A 50 -8.07 7.19 3.45
C PRO A 50 -6.61 6.81 3.67
N THR A 51 -5.90 6.62 2.56
CA THR A 51 -4.46 6.35 2.52
C THR A 51 -3.76 7.43 1.71
N PHE A 52 -2.83 8.14 2.34
CA PHE A 52 -2.06 9.22 1.73
C PHE A 52 -0.75 8.68 1.16
N TYR A 53 -0.49 8.90 -0.12
CA TYR A 53 0.75 8.51 -0.80
C TYR A 53 1.65 9.74 -0.96
N VAL A 54 2.86 9.69 -0.40
CA VAL A 54 3.78 10.83 -0.29
C VAL A 54 5.11 10.51 -0.99
N HIS A 55 5.52 11.37 -1.92
CA HIS A 55 6.78 11.21 -2.65
C HIS A 55 8.00 11.70 -1.87
N GLY A 56 9.20 11.33 -2.32
CA GLY A 56 10.48 11.79 -1.78
C GLY A 56 10.97 13.13 -2.33
N PHE A 57 12.19 13.50 -1.97
CA PHE A 57 12.89 14.70 -2.47
C PHE A 57 13.05 14.61 -3.99
N GLN A 58 12.92 15.73 -4.69
CA GLN A 58 12.84 15.80 -6.17
C GLN A 58 11.70 14.97 -6.81
N GLY A 59 10.84 14.35 -6.01
CA GLY A 59 9.71 13.56 -6.47
C GLY A 59 8.58 14.39 -7.05
N SER A 60 7.57 13.67 -7.57
CA SER A 60 6.32 14.25 -8.07
C SER A 60 5.19 13.23 -7.93
N ALA A 61 4.02 13.51 -8.50
CA ALA A 61 2.96 12.52 -8.66
C ALA A 61 3.49 11.20 -9.30
N LYS A 62 4.42 11.29 -10.25
CA LYS A 62 4.97 10.12 -10.94
C LYS A 62 5.57 9.09 -9.98
N SER A 63 6.25 9.54 -8.93
CA SER A 63 6.93 8.71 -7.93
C SER A 63 5.99 7.81 -7.11
N THR A 64 4.69 8.01 -7.19
CA THR A 64 3.68 7.20 -6.48
C THR A 64 2.72 6.49 -7.42
N ASN A 65 2.75 6.79 -8.72
CA ASN A 65 1.78 6.27 -9.68
C ASN A 65 1.81 4.74 -9.77
N THR A 66 2.98 4.12 -9.77
CA THR A 66 3.09 2.66 -9.89
C THR A 66 2.51 1.94 -8.68
N LEU A 67 2.82 2.40 -7.46
CA LEU A 67 2.22 1.85 -6.24
C LEU A 67 0.69 2.03 -6.23
N ILE A 68 0.20 3.21 -6.65
CA ILE A 68 -1.23 3.49 -6.70
C ILE A 68 -1.93 2.62 -7.75
N ALA A 69 -1.39 2.52 -8.96
CA ALA A 69 -1.98 1.72 -10.03
C ALA A 69 -2.07 0.24 -9.63
N HIS A 70 -1.03 -0.28 -8.94
CA HIS A 70 -1.05 -1.64 -8.42
C HIS A 70 -2.12 -1.83 -7.33
N ALA A 71 -2.31 -0.85 -6.45
CA ALA A 71 -3.35 -0.86 -5.43
C ALA A 71 -4.77 -0.84 -6.04
N GLU A 72 -4.98 -0.06 -7.11
CA GLU A 72 -6.24 -0.02 -7.84
C GLU A 72 -6.55 -1.36 -8.51
N GLN A 73 -5.53 -2.01 -9.09
CA GLN A 73 -5.67 -3.29 -9.77
C GLN A 73 -5.87 -4.46 -8.81
N THR A 74 -5.12 -4.50 -7.70
CA THR A 74 -5.03 -5.71 -6.87
C THR A 74 -5.81 -5.61 -5.56
N ALA A 75 -5.81 -4.46 -4.91
CA ALA A 75 -6.50 -4.26 -3.63
C ALA A 75 -7.90 -3.64 -3.79
N HIS A 76 -8.28 -3.24 -5.01
CA HIS A 76 -9.46 -2.42 -5.32
C HIS A 76 -9.52 -1.17 -4.43
N ALA A 77 -8.35 -0.55 -4.23
CA ALA A 77 -8.28 0.83 -3.77
C ALA A 77 -8.61 1.77 -4.92
N HIS A 78 -8.84 3.04 -4.64
CA HIS A 78 -9.21 4.00 -5.67
C HIS A 78 -8.55 5.34 -5.41
N LYS A 79 -7.78 5.86 -6.37
CA LYS A 79 -7.29 7.23 -6.30
C LYS A 79 -8.45 8.18 -6.49
N VAL A 80 -8.82 8.87 -5.42
CA VAL A 80 -9.97 9.80 -5.40
C VAL A 80 -9.55 11.25 -5.54
N LEU A 81 -8.39 11.60 -4.99
CA LEU A 81 -7.90 12.98 -4.96
C LEU A 81 -6.39 13.04 -5.24
N VAL A 82 -5.97 14.12 -5.88
CA VAL A 82 -4.61 14.62 -5.87
C VAL A 82 -4.58 15.88 -5.02
N ALA A 83 -3.84 15.85 -3.92
CA ALA A 83 -3.63 16.99 -3.04
C ALA A 83 -2.29 17.66 -3.40
N THR A 84 -2.36 18.78 -4.11
CA THR A 84 -1.17 19.53 -4.54
C THR A 84 -0.91 20.69 -3.60
N VAL A 85 0.31 20.79 -3.08
CA VAL A 85 0.78 21.92 -2.27
C VAL A 85 1.64 22.82 -3.14
N SER A 86 1.24 24.08 -3.31
CA SER A 86 2.02 25.08 -4.04
C SER A 86 3.34 25.40 -3.34
N THR A 87 4.25 26.11 -4.03
CA THR A 87 5.49 26.63 -3.43
C THR A 87 5.25 27.59 -2.26
N SER A 88 4.09 28.26 -2.23
CA SER A 88 3.62 29.09 -1.12
C SER A 88 2.88 28.32 -0.01
N GLY A 89 2.78 26.98 -0.12
CA GLY A 89 2.13 26.14 0.88
C GLY A 89 0.60 26.07 0.78
N GLN A 90 -0.02 26.56 -0.30
CA GLN A 90 -1.47 26.44 -0.51
C GLN A 90 -1.84 25.04 -1.02
N VAL A 91 -2.90 24.46 -0.44
CA VAL A 91 -3.37 23.12 -0.82
C VAL A 91 -4.53 23.24 -1.79
N THR A 92 -4.42 22.57 -2.94
CA THR A 92 -5.51 22.39 -3.90
C THR A 92 -5.82 20.90 -4.03
N LEU A 93 -7.09 20.55 -3.96
CA LEU A 93 -7.57 19.20 -4.17
C LEU A 93 -8.18 19.10 -5.58
N THR A 94 -7.73 18.15 -6.38
CA THR A 94 -8.33 17.82 -7.68
C THR A 94 -8.76 16.36 -7.69
N GLY A 95 -9.81 16.04 -8.46
CA GLY A 95 -10.42 14.71 -8.49
C GLY A 95 -11.82 14.70 -7.91
N HIS A 96 -12.32 13.50 -7.59
CA HIS A 96 -13.67 13.31 -7.06
C HIS A 96 -13.68 12.18 -6.04
N TRP A 97 -14.13 12.48 -4.82
CA TRP A 97 -14.32 11.49 -3.77
C TRP A 97 -15.79 11.45 -3.34
N ASN A 98 -16.53 10.47 -3.85
CA ASN A 98 -17.85 10.17 -3.28
C ASN A 98 -17.67 9.50 -1.91
N GLY A 99 -18.51 9.84 -0.92
CA GLY A 99 -18.35 9.33 0.45
C GLY A 99 -18.46 7.80 0.63
N ARG A 100 -18.62 7.01 -0.45
CA ARG A 100 -18.72 5.54 -0.42
C ARG A 100 -17.58 4.82 -1.13
N VAL A 101 -16.48 5.51 -1.44
CA VAL A 101 -15.31 4.86 -2.05
C VAL A 101 -14.60 3.94 -1.06
N ARG A 102 -14.32 2.71 -1.50
CA ARG A 102 -13.50 1.73 -0.81
C ARG A 102 -12.02 2.12 -0.88
N ASN A 103 -11.32 2.04 0.25
CA ASN A 103 -9.87 2.28 0.37
C ASN A 103 -9.41 3.50 -0.43
N PRO A 104 -9.95 4.71 -0.14
CA PRO A 104 -9.67 5.90 -0.93
C PRO A 104 -8.19 6.29 -0.80
N ILE A 105 -7.55 6.54 -1.94
CA ILE A 105 -6.17 6.98 -2.05
C ILE A 105 -6.13 8.48 -2.35
N ILE A 106 -5.33 9.20 -1.56
CA ILE A 106 -5.00 10.61 -1.77
C ILE A 106 -3.54 10.67 -2.19
N GLN A 107 -3.28 11.14 -3.40
CA GLN A 107 -1.92 11.34 -3.91
C GLN A 107 -1.43 12.73 -3.48
N VAL A 108 -0.40 12.79 -2.65
CA VAL A 108 0.17 14.05 -2.14
C VAL A 108 1.30 14.50 -3.05
N VAL A 109 1.27 15.78 -3.46
CA VAL A 109 2.28 16.37 -4.36
C VAL A 109 2.75 17.69 -3.78
N PHE A 110 4.03 17.78 -3.45
CA PHE A 110 4.68 19.05 -3.07
C PHE A 110 5.31 19.68 -4.31
N LYS A 111 4.84 20.86 -4.74
CA LYS A 111 5.44 21.55 -5.90
C LYS A 111 6.86 22.01 -5.61
N ASN A 112 7.13 22.48 -4.40
CA ASN A 112 8.50 22.64 -3.93
C ASN A 112 9.00 21.29 -3.40
N ASN A 113 9.40 20.41 -4.33
CA ASN A 113 9.89 19.07 -4.02
C ASN A 113 11.33 19.04 -3.49
N LEU A 114 11.94 20.21 -3.27
CA LEU A 114 13.25 20.39 -2.62
C LEU A 114 13.12 20.91 -1.18
N ALA A 115 11.90 21.07 -0.67
CA ALA A 115 11.67 21.60 0.66
C ALA A 115 12.26 20.68 1.75
N GLN A 116 12.71 21.28 2.85
CA GLN A 116 13.23 20.55 4.00
C GLN A 116 12.14 19.72 4.70
N TYR A 117 12.55 18.71 5.47
CA TYR A 117 11.62 17.75 6.09
C TYR A 117 10.55 18.41 6.96
N ASP A 118 10.89 19.43 7.76
CA ASP A 118 9.93 20.14 8.61
C ASP A 118 8.84 20.84 7.78
N GLN A 119 9.23 21.45 6.66
CA GLN A 119 8.28 22.11 5.77
C GLN A 119 7.35 21.10 5.08
N GLN A 120 7.90 19.97 4.61
CA GLN A 120 7.10 18.87 4.07
C GLN A 120 6.15 18.28 5.11
N SER A 121 6.59 18.19 6.37
CA SER A 121 5.79 17.69 7.50
C SER A 121 4.58 18.59 7.77
N ALA A 122 4.80 19.90 7.82
CA ALA A 122 3.74 20.89 8.00
C ALA A 122 2.75 20.87 6.82
N TRP A 123 3.25 20.73 5.60
CA TRP A 123 2.40 20.59 4.42
C TRP A 123 1.58 19.30 4.41
N LEU A 124 2.15 18.18 4.85
CA LEU A 124 1.41 16.92 4.96
C LEU A 124 0.27 17.04 5.99
N ALA A 125 0.51 17.66 7.14
CA ALA A 125 -0.54 17.94 8.12
C ALA A 125 -1.64 18.85 7.54
N LYS A 126 -1.25 19.89 6.78
CA LYS A 126 -2.19 20.78 6.10
C LYS A 126 -3.03 20.01 5.08
N VAL A 127 -2.41 19.13 4.27
CA VAL A 127 -3.12 18.26 3.31
C VAL A 127 -4.14 17.37 4.02
N ILE A 128 -3.74 16.66 5.07
CA ILE A 128 -4.64 15.78 5.82
C ILE A 128 -5.81 16.57 6.39
N THR A 129 -5.55 17.77 6.94
CA THR A 129 -6.58 18.66 7.48
C THR A 129 -7.54 19.14 6.39
N THR A 130 -7.04 19.61 5.25
CA THR A 130 -7.88 20.07 4.13
C THR A 130 -8.76 18.95 3.57
N VAL A 131 -8.23 17.74 3.45
CA VAL A 131 -9.03 16.59 3.03
C VAL A 131 -10.07 16.23 4.11
N GLN A 132 -9.72 16.27 5.40
CA GLN A 132 -10.65 15.99 6.50
C GLN A 132 -11.82 16.97 6.57
N GLN A 133 -11.59 18.24 6.22
CA GLN A 133 -12.63 19.27 6.18
C GLN A 133 -13.69 19.01 5.09
N GLN A 134 -13.32 18.37 3.98
CA GLN A 134 -14.26 18.01 2.90
C GLN A 134 -14.85 16.60 3.07
N HIS A 135 -14.09 15.70 3.69
CA HIS A 135 -14.45 14.31 3.90
C HIS A 135 -14.12 13.90 5.33
N ALA A 136 -15.13 13.69 6.17
CA ALA A 136 -14.90 13.35 7.57
C ALA A 136 -14.28 11.95 7.73
N PHE A 137 -13.11 11.86 8.36
CA PHE A 137 -12.51 10.60 8.81
C PHE A 137 -11.80 10.79 10.16
N LYS A 138 -11.77 9.72 10.96
CA LYS A 138 -11.14 9.68 12.29
C LYS A 138 -9.78 8.99 12.30
N LYS A 139 -9.51 8.19 11.27
CA LYS A 139 -8.26 7.46 11.09
C LYS A 139 -7.78 7.63 9.66
N TYR A 140 -6.48 7.42 9.41
CA TYR A 140 -5.90 7.39 8.07
C TYR A 140 -4.66 6.49 8.03
N ASN A 141 -4.19 6.17 6.84
CA ASN A 141 -2.90 5.51 6.62
C ASN A 141 -1.97 6.43 5.81
N ILE A 142 -0.67 6.15 5.87
CA ILE A 142 0.35 6.79 5.01
C ILE A 142 1.19 5.71 4.32
N VAL A 143 1.47 5.91 3.03
CA VAL A 143 2.57 5.28 2.30
C VAL A 143 3.52 6.38 1.87
N ALA A 144 4.78 6.26 2.25
CA ALA A 144 5.78 7.28 1.93
C ALA A 144 7.05 6.65 1.39
N HIS A 145 7.73 7.39 0.50
CA HIS A 145 9.04 7.03 -0.04
C HIS A 145 10.08 8.08 0.34
N SER A 146 11.30 7.62 0.66
CA SER A 146 12.47 8.48 0.87
C SER A 146 12.19 9.64 1.84
N ALA A 147 12.48 10.89 1.47
CA ALA A 147 12.19 12.09 2.26
C ALA A 147 10.75 12.17 2.81
N GLY A 148 9.77 11.64 2.07
CA GLY A 148 8.38 11.59 2.51
C GLY A 148 8.21 10.75 3.79
N CYS A 149 9.05 9.75 4.01
CA CYS A 149 9.08 8.95 5.23
C CYS A 149 9.47 9.80 6.44
N VAL A 150 10.55 10.58 6.31
CA VAL A 150 11.03 11.48 7.37
C VAL A 150 9.98 12.55 7.65
N ALA A 151 9.40 13.15 6.62
CA ALA A 151 8.32 14.13 6.76
C ALA A 151 7.09 13.54 7.49
N SER A 152 6.72 12.30 7.16
CA SER A 152 5.59 11.61 7.79
C SER A 152 5.85 11.31 9.27
N VAL A 153 7.02 10.79 9.61
CA VAL A 153 7.38 10.47 11.00
C VAL A 153 7.52 11.75 11.83
N ASN A 154 8.13 12.79 11.27
CA ASN A 154 8.26 14.08 11.92
C ASN A 154 6.90 14.78 12.17
N MET A 155 5.98 14.71 11.20
CA MET A 155 4.60 15.18 11.37
C MET A 155 3.91 14.46 12.53
N LEU A 156 4.08 13.14 12.64
CA LEU A 156 3.50 12.33 13.72
C LEU A 156 4.10 12.64 15.10
N MET A 157 5.33 13.17 15.15
CA MET A 157 5.98 13.61 16.38
C MET A 157 5.70 15.08 16.74
N THR A 158 5.08 15.83 15.83
CA THR A 158 4.69 17.23 16.03
C THR A 158 3.27 17.30 16.59
N GLN A 159 3.04 18.13 17.61
CA GLN A 159 1.74 18.32 18.22
C GLN A 159 0.72 18.77 17.17
N GLN A 160 -0.39 18.04 17.06
CA GLN A 160 -1.53 18.39 16.20
C GLN A 160 -2.74 18.83 17.05
N PRO A 161 -3.72 19.55 16.46
CA PRO A 161 -4.99 19.80 17.10
C PRO A 161 -5.69 18.51 17.53
N THR A 162 -6.50 18.54 18.59
CA THR A 162 -7.22 17.36 19.09
C THR A 162 -8.22 16.78 18.08
N SER A 163 -8.69 17.58 17.12
CA SER A 163 -9.54 17.18 16.00
C SER A 163 -8.79 16.43 14.89
N PHE A 164 -7.46 16.48 14.88
CA PHE A 164 -6.65 15.84 13.86
C PHE A 164 -6.86 14.32 13.91
N PRO A 165 -7.02 13.65 12.75
CA PRO A 165 -7.33 12.23 12.72
C PRO A 165 -6.12 11.43 13.21
N LYS A 166 -6.34 10.17 13.60
CA LYS A 166 -5.28 9.30 14.14
C LYS A 166 -4.66 8.42 13.06
N ILE A 167 -3.34 8.34 13.01
CA ILE A 167 -2.66 7.36 12.14
C ILE A 167 -3.06 5.94 12.54
N ASN A 168 -3.30 5.10 11.55
CA ASN A 168 -3.62 3.68 11.72
C ASN A 168 -2.44 2.81 11.24
N LYS A 169 -2.09 2.90 9.95
CA LYS A 169 -0.92 2.22 9.37
C LYS A 169 0.02 3.24 8.73
N LEU A 170 1.31 3.08 8.97
CA LEU A 170 2.38 3.79 8.28
C LEU A 170 3.20 2.78 7.48
N VAL A 171 3.49 3.10 6.23
CA VAL A 171 4.41 2.35 5.38
C VAL A 171 5.53 3.27 4.94
N THR A 172 6.76 2.89 5.23
CA THR A 172 7.97 3.64 4.87
C THR A 172 8.76 2.82 3.85
N ILE A 173 9.11 3.42 2.73
CA ILE A 173 9.90 2.80 1.67
C ILE A 173 11.20 3.58 1.56
N ALA A 174 12.32 2.95 1.91
CA ALA A 174 13.65 3.58 1.88
C ALA A 174 13.72 4.92 2.62
N GLY A 175 13.20 5.01 3.85
CA GLY A 175 13.21 6.25 4.62
C GLY A 175 14.61 6.58 5.16
N PRO A 176 15.24 7.71 4.79
CA PRO A 176 16.56 8.08 5.28
C PRO A 176 16.49 8.71 6.67
N PHE A 177 16.16 7.91 7.68
CA PHE A 177 15.95 8.42 9.03
C PHE A 177 17.26 8.85 9.72
N ASP A 178 18.39 8.30 9.29
CA ASP A 178 19.71 8.57 9.85
C ASP A 178 20.76 8.77 8.75
N GLY A 179 20.42 9.65 7.79
CA GLY A 179 21.33 10.17 6.77
C GLY A 179 21.13 9.60 5.36
N VAL A 180 21.74 10.28 4.38
CA VAL A 180 21.70 9.97 2.94
C VAL A 180 23.12 9.91 2.39
N VAL A 181 23.42 8.86 1.63
CA VAL A 181 24.72 8.64 1.00
C VAL A 181 25.04 9.81 0.06
N GLY A 182 26.18 10.47 0.30
CA GLY A 182 26.64 11.60 -0.51
C GLY A 182 26.11 12.97 -0.07
N GLU A 183 25.24 13.02 0.95
CA GLU A 183 24.87 14.25 1.64
C GLU A 183 25.54 14.33 3.01
N ASP A 184 25.15 13.42 3.92
CA ASP A 184 25.67 13.36 5.29
C ASP A 184 26.01 11.94 5.77
N ASP A 185 25.65 10.89 5.02
CA ASP A 185 26.01 9.49 5.30
C ASP A 185 27.00 8.95 4.25
N VAL A 186 27.66 7.85 4.59
CA VAL A 186 28.57 7.11 3.70
C VAL A 186 28.34 5.61 3.90
N ALA A 187 28.19 4.89 2.77
CA ALA A 187 27.99 3.45 2.78
C ALA A 187 29.04 2.73 3.63
N ASN A 188 28.59 1.77 4.45
CA ASN A 188 29.39 0.94 5.35
C ASN A 188 30.15 1.67 6.49
N GLN A 189 29.93 2.98 6.72
CA GLN A 189 30.59 3.68 7.84
C GLN A 189 29.81 3.59 9.15
N ASN A 190 28.48 3.68 9.09
CA ASN A 190 27.63 3.55 10.27
C ASN A 190 27.29 2.09 10.59
N SER A 191 26.93 1.82 11.84
CA SER A 191 26.56 0.50 12.34
C SER A 191 25.63 0.63 13.54
N PHE A 192 24.95 -0.45 13.92
CA PHE A 192 24.15 -0.46 15.15
C PHE A 192 25.02 -0.84 16.35
N LEU A 193 24.85 -0.11 17.46
CA LEU A 193 25.28 -0.52 18.78
C LEU A 193 24.47 -1.75 19.25
N ALA A 194 24.94 -2.44 20.29
CA ALA A 194 24.21 -3.57 20.88
C ALA A 194 22.79 -3.19 21.37
N SER A 195 22.55 -1.91 21.69
CA SER A 195 21.24 -1.38 22.04
C SER A 195 20.26 -1.31 20.86
N GLY A 196 20.75 -1.40 19.62
CA GLY A 196 20.00 -1.14 18.39
C GLY A 196 20.04 0.32 17.93
N GLN A 197 20.68 1.23 18.68
CA GLN A 197 20.89 2.60 18.25
C GLN A 197 21.95 2.67 17.14
N PRO A 198 21.79 3.54 16.11
CA PRO A 198 22.90 3.86 15.22
C PRO A 198 24.10 4.42 16.00
N LYS A 199 25.30 4.04 15.62
CA LYS A 199 26.54 4.45 16.29
C LYS A 199 26.85 5.94 16.04
N TYR A 200 26.69 6.38 14.79
CA TYR A 200 26.74 7.77 14.40
C TYR A 200 25.32 8.27 14.20
N LEU A 201 25.02 9.47 14.68
CA LEU A 201 23.70 10.09 14.53
C LEU A 201 23.84 11.27 13.58
N HIS A 202 23.09 11.24 12.49
CA HIS A 202 23.01 12.35 11.55
C HIS A 202 21.89 13.33 11.97
N ALA A 203 21.93 14.55 11.42
CA ALA A 203 21.08 15.65 11.88
C ALA A 203 19.58 15.32 11.84
N ALA A 204 19.12 14.62 10.79
CA ALA A 204 17.73 14.19 10.69
C ALA A 204 17.32 13.26 11.84
N TYR A 205 18.20 12.33 12.24
CA TYR A 205 17.92 11.39 13.31
C TYR A 205 17.90 12.08 14.67
N GLU A 206 18.83 13.01 14.94
CA GLU A 206 18.85 13.78 16.19
C GLU A 206 17.57 14.60 16.36
N LEU A 207 17.12 15.26 15.28
CA LEU A 207 15.86 16.01 15.27
C LEU A 207 14.66 15.11 15.60
N LEU A 208 14.58 13.92 15.00
CA LEU A 208 13.51 12.98 15.31
C LEU A 208 13.64 12.40 16.73
N ALA A 209 14.85 12.08 17.17
CA ALA A 209 15.12 11.51 18.49
C ALA A 209 14.68 12.45 19.62
N ALA A 210 14.89 13.76 19.46
CA ALA A 210 14.43 14.78 20.39
C ALA A 210 12.89 14.82 20.56
N LYS A 211 12.13 14.40 19.54
CA LYS A 211 10.66 14.43 19.53
C LYS A 211 10.03 13.04 19.67
N ARG A 212 10.83 11.97 19.77
CA ARG A 212 10.38 10.57 19.65
C ARG A 212 9.27 10.17 20.62
N THR A 213 9.23 10.76 21.82
CA THR A 213 8.23 10.47 22.86
C THR A 213 6.83 10.96 22.48
N ASN A 214 6.72 11.85 21.49
CA ASN A 214 5.46 12.35 20.96
C ASN A 214 4.86 11.44 19.90
N PHE A 215 5.65 10.54 19.30
CA PHE A 215 5.14 9.64 18.27
C PHE A 215 3.94 8.83 18.81
N PRO A 216 2.84 8.68 18.05
CA PRO A 216 1.63 8.04 18.56
C PRO A 216 1.89 6.60 19.00
N LYS A 217 1.18 6.13 20.02
CA LYS A 217 1.29 4.74 20.47
C LYS A 217 0.44 3.82 19.60
N ASN A 218 0.80 2.54 19.53
CA ASN A 218 0.04 1.46 18.86
C ASN A 218 -0.15 1.69 17.34
N VAL A 219 0.84 2.31 16.69
CA VAL A 219 0.88 2.45 15.23
C VAL A 219 1.36 1.14 14.61
N GLN A 220 0.72 0.71 13.53
CA GLN A 220 1.21 -0.39 12.70
C GLN A 220 2.18 0.16 11.66
N LEU A 221 3.44 -0.26 11.68
CA LEU A 221 4.50 0.24 10.81
C LEU A 221 5.10 -0.89 9.96
N LEU A 222 4.99 -0.78 8.63
CA LEU A 222 5.80 -1.55 7.69
C LEU A 222 6.98 -0.71 7.22
N ASN A 223 8.19 -1.18 7.46
CA ASN A 223 9.42 -0.61 6.93
C ASN A 223 9.97 -1.46 5.78
N ILE A 224 10.04 -0.88 4.58
CA ILE A 224 10.60 -1.50 3.39
C ILE A 224 12.01 -0.98 3.18
N VAL A 225 12.97 -1.91 3.11
CA VAL A 225 14.40 -1.62 2.96
C VAL A 225 14.88 -2.22 1.65
N GLY A 226 15.63 -1.45 0.86
CA GLY A 226 16.25 -1.90 -0.38
C GLY A 226 17.74 -2.18 -0.18
N THR A 227 18.26 -3.20 -0.86
CA THR A 227 19.69 -3.53 -0.83
C THR A 227 20.14 -4.00 -2.21
N LEU A 228 21.12 -3.32 -2.81
CA LEU A 228 21.59 -3.63 -4.16
C LEU A 228 22.37 -4.95 -4.27
N ASN A 229 22.85 -5.51 -3.16
CA ASN A 229 23.75 -6.65 -3.10
C ASN A 229 25.09 -6.42 -3.83
N ASP A 230 25.56 -5.18 -3.88
CA ASP A 230 26.85 -4.75 -4.45
C ASP A 230 27.92 -4.49 -3.38
N GLY A 231 27.65 -4.89 -2.13
CA GLY A 231 28.52 -4.64 -0.97
C GLY A 231 28.33 -3.28 -0.29
N SER A 232 27.50 -2.38 -0.83
CA SER A 232 27.21 -1.07 -0.21
C SER A 232 26.27 -1.14 1.00
N HIS A 233 25.53 -2.26 1.15
CA HIS A 233 24.43 -2.40 2.11
C HIS A 233 23.45 -1.21 2.07
N SER A 234 23.10 -0.80 0.85
CA SER A 234 22.23 0.35 0.58
C SER A 234 21.37 0.12 -0.65
N ASP A 235 20.41 1.00 -0.88
CA ASP A 235 19.62 1.08 -2.11
C ASP A 235 20.23 2.00 -3.19
N SER A 236 21.49 2.42 -3.03
CA SER A 236 22.23 3.50 -3.74
C SER A 236 22.22 4.86 -3.05
N LEU A 237 21.21 5.21 -2.26
CA LEU A 237 21.11 6.52 -1.61
C LEU A 237 20.89 6.42 -0.10
N VAL A 238 20.21 5.38 0.37
CA VAL A 238 19.90 5.16 1.78
C VAL A 238 20.55 3.88 2.23
N THR A 239 21.42 3.99 3.23
CA THR A 239 22.03 2.81 3.85
C THR A 239 21.00 2.02 4.63
N ASN A 240 21.20 0.71 4.75
CA ASN A 240 20.33 -0.15 5.55
C ASN A 240 20.31 0.31 7.02
N VAL A 241 21.41 0.87 7.54
CA VAL A 241 21.45 1.46 8.88
C VAL A 241 20.50 2.65 8.98
N SER A 242 20.59 3.59 8.03
CA SER A 242 19.70 4.75 7.98
C SER A 242 18.23 4.35 7.91
N ALA A 243 17.87 3.43 7.00
CA ALA A 243 16.50 2.96 6.83
C ALA A 243 15.95 2.21 8.06
N ARG A 244 16.77 1.37 8.72
CA ARG A 244 16.35 0.53 9.85
C ARG A 244 16.38 1.27 11.19
N SER A 245 17.06 2.41 11.28
CA SER A 245 17.21 3.19 12.52
C SER A 245 15.87 3.59 13.16
N ILE A 246 14.79 3.71 12.36
CA ILE A 246 13.43 3.98 12.85
C ILE A 246 12.96 2.98 13.92
N LYS A 247 13.40 1.72 13.85
CA LYS A 247 13.03 0.69 14.83
C LYS A 247 13.44 1.10 16.24
N TYR A 248 14.70 1.52 16.40
CA TYR A 248 15.21 1.98 17.70
C TYR A 248 14.69 3.37 18.06
N LEU A 249 14.54 4.27 17.08
CA LEU A 249 13.94 5.59 17.27
C LEU A 249 12.57 5.50 17.96
N LEU A 250 11.73 4.56 17.50
CA LEU A 250 10.35 4.36 17.97
C LEU A 250 10.22 3.35 19.13
N ARG A 251 11.34 2.94 19.74
CA ARG A 251 11.30 2.09 20.95
C ARG A 251 10.42 2.71 22.04
N ASP A 252 9.77 1.87 22.84
CA ASP A 252 8.83 2.23 23.91
C ASP A 252 7.51 2.89 23.45
N ARG A 253 7.29 3.03 22.13
CA ARG A 253 6.03 3.57 21.58
C ARG A 253 4.97 2.50 21.30
N ARG A 254 5.28 1.22 21.55
CA ARG A 254 4.41 0.07 21.25
C ARG A 254 3.98 0.04 19.78
N VAL A 255 4.94 0.29 18.88
CA VAL A 255 4.74 0.18 17.44
C VAL A 255 4.74 -1.30 17.06
N ASP A 256 3.74 -1.73 16.29
CA ASP A 256 3.75 -3.04 15.65
C ASP A 256 4.64 -2.93 14.40
N TYR A 257 5.91 -3.29 14.56
CA TYR A 257 6.96 -3.08 13.57
C TYR A 257 7.16 -4.34 12.72
N THR A 258 6.86 -4.21 11.43
CA THR A 258 7.19 -5.20 10.40
C THR A 258 8.28 -4.63 9.50
N GLU A 259 9.29 -5.43 9.17
CA GLU A 259 10.32 -5.06 8.20
C GLU A 259 10.27 -6.01 7.00
N LYS A 260 10.54 -5.47 5.81
CA LYS A 260 10.66 -6.29 4.60
C LYS A 260 11.79 -5.80 3.72
N ASP A 261 12.75 -6.68 3.50
CA ASP A 261 13.87 -6.43 2.61
C ASP A 261 13.54 -6.77 1.16
N PHE A 262 14.09 -5.96 0.25
CA PHE A 262 14.13 -6.19 -1.19
C PHE A 262 15.57 -6.11 -1.66
N TYR A 263 15.91 -6.95 -2.64
CA TYR A 263 17.30 -7.15 -3.05
C TYR A 263 17.52 -6.98 -4.55
N GLY A 264 18.76 -6.64 -4.92
CA GLY A 264 19.24 -6.55 -6.30
C GLY A 264 18.84 -5.27 -7.02
N ALA A 265 18.96 -5.24 -8.35
CA ALA A 265 18.76 -4.04 -9.15
C ALA A 265 17.36 -3.38 -8.99
N HIS A 266 16.32 -4.19 -8.76
CA HIS A 266 14.96 -3.68 -8.52
C HIS A 266 14.72 -3.20 -7.08
N ALA A 267 15.75 -3.23 -6.23
CA ALA A 267 15.77 -2.63 -4.91
C ALA A 267 16.57 -1.31 -4.86
N GLN A 268 16.99 -0.79 -6.03
CA GLN A 268 17.54 0.56 -6.14
C GLN A 268 16.51 1.60 -5.66
N HIS A 269 16.99 2.71 -5.10
CA HIS A 269 16.20 3.73 -4.40
C HIS A 269 14.91 4.15 -5.10
N SER A 270 14.98 4.49 -6.41
CA SER A 270 13.80 4.85 -7.21
C SER A 270 13.07 3.61 -7.73
N GLN A 271 13.79 2.52 -8.01
CA GLN A 271 13.17 1.27 -8.45
C GLN A 271 12.24 0.67 -7.38
N LEU A 272 12.47 0.93 -6.09
CA LEU A 272 11.60 0.44 -5.02
C LEU A 272 10.14 0.88 -5.18
N HIS A 273 9.88 2.14 -5.56
CA HIS A 273 8.50 2.61 -5.79
C HIS A 273 7.95 2.25 -7.19
N GLU A 274 8.80 1.73 -8.08
CA GLU A 274 8.40 1.17 -9.38
C GLU A 274 8.28 -0.37 -9.35
N ASN A 275 8.62 -1.01 -8.23
CA ASN A 275 8.70 -2.46 -8.12
C ASN A 275 7.34 -3.07 -7.72
N ALA A 276 6.74 -3.87 -8.61
CA ALA A 276 5.46 -4.53 -8.37
C ALA A 276 5.45 -5.44 -7.12
N LYS A 277 6.59 -6.04 -6.73
CA LYS A 277 6.68 -6.84 -5.50
C LYS A 277 6.64 -5.96 -4.25
N VAL A 278 7.20 -4.76 -4.32
CA VAL A 278 7.09 -3.74 -3.26
C VAL A 278 5.64 -3.29 -3.17
N ALA A 279 5.01 -2.93 -4.30
CA ALA A 279 3.61 -2.55 -4.36
C ALA A 279 2.69 -3.64 -3.75
N LEU A 280 2.89 -4.91 -4.12
CA LEU A 280 2.14 -6.02 -3.54
C LEU A 280 2.33 -6.16 -2.03
N ALA A 281 3.54 -5.91 -1.51
CA ALA A 281 3.78 -5.93 -0.07
C ALA A 281 3.05 -4.80 0.65
N VAL A 282 3.06 -3.59 0.08
CA VAL A 282 2.30 -2.42 0.57
C VAL A 282 0.82 -2.74 0.61
N ASP A 283 0.25 -3.24 -0.49
CA ASP A 283 -1.17 -3.52 -0.63
C ASP A 283 -1.65 -4.60 0.33
N ARG A 284 -0.85 -5.67 0.48
CA ARG A 284 -1.15 -6.72 1.45
C ARG A 284 -1.12 -6.17 2.87
N TYR A 285 -0.09 -5.40 3.20
CA TYR A 285 0.03 -4.83 4.53
C TYR A 285 -1.11 -3.87 4.86
N LEU A 286 -1.53 -3.03 3.92
CA LEU A 286 -2.61 -2.07 4.15
C LEU A 286 -3.97 -2.74 4.23
N TRP A 287 -4.28 -3.61 3.27
CA TRP A 287 -5.66 -4.00 3.00
C TRP A 287 -5.93 -5.49 3.02
N HIS A 288 -4.95 -6.39 3.11
CA HIS A 288 -5.28 -7.81 3.24
C HIS A 288 -5.96 -8.09 4.59
N ARG A 289 -6.92 -9.03 4.59
CA ARG A 289 -7.62 -9.51 5.78
C ARG A 289 -6.73 -10.37 6.66
#